data_AF-A0A2V8AQM0-F1
#
_entry.id   AF-A0A2V8AQM0-F1
#
_cell.length_a   1.000
_cell.length_b   1.000
_cell.length_c   1.000
_cell.angle_alpha   90.00
_cell.angle_beta   90.00
_cell.angle_gamma   90.00
#
_symmetry.space_group_name_H-M   'P 1'
#
loop_
_entity.id
_entity.type
_entity.pdbx_description
1 polymer ?
#
loop_
_entity_poly.entity_id
_entity_poly.type
_entity_poly.pdbx_seq_one_letter_code
_entity_poly.pdbx_strand_id
1 'polypeptide(L)'
;MEPLVGSAAWFESGPNPIRKDQDLALLIVRIGMAGNALSAQWNAGADAGRRHGAVKMRDLLSSFVTAAAVTNEALQLAREGMAALRPLALHAGASGELLARLGKLCAGKHPASDVLSRARNKVGFHWDEQVVRRSLREYGRNKKIVWLESDAGFQPVHRLAVEVLAHALFPESGDAVADPDEAQRALVQAMSQVHDAMRLIIEFFIASVYGYMQRINAIRREGPKAAKGKR
;
A
#
# COMPACT_ATOMS: atom_id res chain seq x y z
N MET A 1 -6.41 20.96 19.66
CA MET A 1 -5.55 19.75 19.71
C MET A 1 -4.13 20.24 19.58
N GLU A 2 -3.23 19.76 20.43
CA GLU A 2 -1.81 20.08 20.35
C GLU A 2 -1.08 19.15 19.34
N PRO A 3 0.00 19.60 18.70
CA PRO A 3 0.82 18.73 17.84
C PRO A 3 1.49 17.61 18.65
N LEU A 4 1.74 16.47 18.01
CA LEU A 4 2.46 15.37 18.65
C LEU A 4 3.92 15.76 18.96
N VAL A 5 4.46 15.21 20.05
CA VAL A 5 5.88 15.39 20.42
C VAL A 5 6.78 14.96 19.27
N GLY A 6 7.74 15.82 18.92
CA GLY A 6 8.69 15.58 17.82
C GLY A 6 8.20 16.01 16.44
N SER A 7 7.02 16.61 16.32
CA SER A 7 6.53 17.15 15.04
C SER A 7 7.45 18.26 14.51
N ALA A 8 7.98 18.09 13.30
CA ALA A 8 8.84 19.09 12.66
C ALA A 8 8.06 20.28 12.10
N ALA A 9 6.82 20.07 11.64
CA ALA A 9 5.92 21.11 11.14
C ALA A 9 4.46 20.58 11.14
N TRP A 10 3.48 21.48 11.18
CA TRP A 10 2.06 21.14 11.06
C TRP A 10 1.24 22.27 10.43
N PHE A 11 0.00 21.97 10.06
CA PHE A 11 -1.01 22.96 9.68
C PHE A 11 -2.09 23.00 10.74
N GLU A 12 -2.56 24.20 11.07
CA GLU A 12 -3.67 24.39 12.01
C GLU A 12 -4.72 25.34 11.46
N SER A 13 -5.97 25.08 11.80
CA SER A 13 -7.10 25.98 11.54
C SER A 13 -8.14 25.81 12.65
N GLY A 14 -9.05 26.78 12.77
CA GLY A 14 -10.23 26.61 13.64
C GLY A 14 -11.20 25.56 13.06
N PRO A 15 -12.27 25.18 13.79
CA PRO A 15 -13.20 24.13 13.35
C PRO A 15 -14.17 24.56 12.23
N ASN A 16 -14.18 25.85 11.87
CA ASN A 16 -15.12 26.43 10.91
C ASN A 16 -15.12 25.74 9.53
N PRO A 17 -13.99 25.30 8.94
CA PRO A 17 -14.00 24.60 7.66
C PRO A 17 -14.85 23.32 7.68
N ILE A 18 -14.80 22.55 8.78
CA ILE A 18 -15.61 21.32 8.95
C ILE A 18 -17.10 21.68 8.98
N ARG A 19 -17.47 22.77 9.67
CA ARG A 19 -18.87 23.20 9.78
C ARG A 19 -19.43 23.75 8.46
N LYS A 20 -18.58 24.33 7.61
CA LYS A 20 -18.97 24.94 6.34
C LYS A 20 -19.15 23.90 5.22
N ASP A 21 -18.31 22.87 5.20
CA ASP A 21 -18.34 21.83 4.18
C ASP A 21 -17.89 20.50 4.80
N GLN A 22 -18.86 19.83 5.46
CA GLN A 22 -18.60 18.61 6.20
C GLN A 22 -18.22 17.44 5.29
N ASP A 23 -18.80 17.35 4.09
CA ASP A 23 -18.54 16.27 3.15
C ASP A 23 -17.12 16.35 2.59
N LEU A 24 -16.65 17.55 2.22
CA LEU A 24 -15.27 17.72 1.78
C LEU A 24 -14.30 17.46 2.92
N ALA A 25 -14.57 17.97 4.13
CA ALA A 25 -13.75 17.71 5.30
C ALA A 25 -13.66 16.21 5.60
N LEU A 26 -14.78 15.48 5.53
CA LEU A 26 -14.82 14.03 5.71
C LEU A 26 -13.99 13.31 4.64
N LEU A 27 -14.11 13.70 3.37
CA LEU A 27 -13.30 13.13 2.30
C LEU A 27 -11.80 13.34 2.54
N ILE A 28 -11.40 14.55 2.97
CA ILE A 28 -10.01 14.86 3.32
C ILE A 28 -9.50 14.00 4.48
N VAL A 29 -10.32 13.79 5.51
CA VAL A 29 -9.98 12.87 6.61
C VAL A 29 -9.82 11.43 6.11
N ARG A 30 -10.75 10.93 5.27
CA ARG A 30 -10.69 9.58 4.71
C ARG A 30 -9.42 9.36 3.88
N ILE A 31 -9.02 10.31 3.03
CA ILE A 31 -7.78 10.18 2.25
C ILE A 31 -6.53 10.33 3.14
N GLY A 32 -6.61 11.10 4.23
CA GLY A 32 -5.55 11.17 5.25
C GLY A 32 -5.35 9.83 5.96
N MET A 33 -6.45 9.16 6.35
CA MET A 33 -6.41 7.80 6.90
C MET A 33 -5.77 6.81 5.91
N ALA A 34 -6.21 6.84 4.66
CA ALA A 34 -5.66 5.98 3.61
C ALA A 34 -4.17 6.28 3.35
N GLY A 35 -3.78 7.55 3.26
CA GLY A 35 -2.39 7.97 3.08
C GLY A 35 -1.46 7.51 4.22
N ASN A 36 -1.94 7.60 5.47
CA ASN A 36 -1.23 7.07 6.63
C ASN A 36 -1.06 5.54 6.54
N ALA A 37 -2.13 4.82 6.19
CA ALA A 37 -2.09 3.36 6.03
C ALA A 37 -1.10 2.94 4.93
N LEU A 38 -1.11 3.60 3.77
CA LEU A 38 -0.16 3.33 2.69
C LEU A 38 1.28 3.58 3.11
N SER A 39 1.54 4.69 3.80
CA SER A 39 2.87 5.03 4.30
C SER A 39 3.37 4.02 5.33
N ALA A 40 2.48 3.52 6.20
CA ALA A 40 2.81 2.47 7.16
C ALA A 40 3.14 1.15 6.44
N GLN A 41 2.36 0.76 5.42
CA GLN A 41 2.64 -0.45 4.64
C GLN A 41 3.93 -0.35 3.82
N TRP A 42 4.27 0.85 3.33
CA TRP A 42 5.55 1.10 2.67
C TRP A 42 6.73 0.78 3.61
N ASN A 43 6.66 1.26 4.85
CA ASN A 43 7.68 1.00 5.86
C ASN A 43 7.72 -0.47 6.28
N ALA A 44 6.56 -1.13 6.40
CA ALA A 44 6.47 -2.56 6.71
C ALA A 44 7.14 -3.42 5.62
N GLY A 45 6.90 -3.11 4.33
CA GLY A 45 7.57 -3.79 3.22
C GLY A 45 9.08 -3.60 3.22
N ALA A 46 9.56 -2.38 3.51
CA ALA A 46 10.99 -2.12 3.67
C ALA A 46 11.61 -2.90 4.84
N ASP A 47 10.91 -3.00 5.97
CA ASP A 47 11.36 -3.80 7.12
C ASP A 47 11.41 -5.30 6.80
N ALA A 48 10.37 -5.82 6.15
CA ALA A 48 10.32 -7.21 5.69
C ALA A 48 11.49 -7.56 4.75
N GLY A 49 11.90 -6.62 3.89
CA GLY A 49 13.06 -6.78 3.00
C GLY A 49 14.39 -6.99 3.73
N ARG A 50 14.50 -6.54 4.99
CA ARG A 50 15.69 -6.71 5.84
C ARG A 50 15.75 -8.05 6.56
N ARG A 51 14.68 -8.86 6.53
CA ARG A 51 14.62 -10.19 7.14
C ARG A 51 15.43 -11.21 6.34
N HIS A 52 15.76 -12.36 6.93
CA HIS A 52 16.62 -13.39 6.32
C HIS A 52 15.97 -14.79 6.41
N GLY A 53 16.41 -15.72 5.56
CA GLY A 53 15.93 -17.10 5.54
C GLY A 53 14.43 -17.24 5.25
N ALA A 54 13.82 -18.31 5.79
CA ALA A 54 12.40 -18.64 5.64
C ALA A 54 11.45 -17.49 6.03
N VAL A 55 11.80 -16.78 7.10
CA VAL A 55 11.02 -15.65 7.62
C VAL A 55 10.93 -14.49 6.63
N LYS A 56 11.98 -14.28 5.82
CA LYS A 56 11.99 -13.22 4.80
C LYS A 56 10.86 -13.39 3.80
N MET A 57 10.67 -14.59 3.26
CA MET A 57 9.64 -14.83 2.24
C MET A 57 8.23 -14.65 2.82
N ARG A 58 7.99 -15.18 4.03
CA ARG A 58 6.73 -14.98 4.76
C ARG A 58 6.40 -13.50 4.95
N ASP A 59 7.35 -12.74 5.48
CA ASP A 59 7.13 -11.34 5.84
C ASP A 59 7.00 -10.46 4.61
N LEU A 60 7.80 -10.72 3.56
CA LEU A 60 7.73 -10.00 2.29
C LEU A 60 6.37 -10.22 1.62
N LEU A 61 5.95 -11.48 1.47
CA LEU A 61 4.70 -11.80 0.81
C LEU A 61 3.51 -11.26 1.61
N SER A 62 3.48 -11.46 2.92
CA SER A 62 2.39 -10.97 3.79
C SER A 62 2.28 -9.45 3.77
N SER A 63 3.42 -8.75 3.85
CA SER A 63 3.46 -7.29 3.75
C SER A 63 3.00 -6.82 2.36
N PHE A 64 3.43 -7.50 1.30
CA PHE A 64 3.03 -7.17 -0.06
C PHE A 64 1.52 -7.33 -0.29
N VAL A 65 0.93 -8.44 0.17
CA VAL A 65 -0.52 -8.66 0.03
C VAL A 65 -1.30 -7.59 0.78
N THR A 66 -0.90 -7.28 2.01
CA THR A 66 -1.54 -6.23 2.82
C THR A 66 -1.41 -4.87 2.13
N ALA A 67 -0.21 -4.54 1.64
CA ALA A 67 0.04 -3.31 0.88
C ALA A 67 -0.84 -3.24 -0.38
N ALA A 68 -0.94 -4.30 -1.17
CA ALA A 68 -1.77 -4.36 -2.36
C ALA A 68 -3.26 -4.18 -2.03
N ALA A 69 -3.75 -4.82 -0.96
CA ALA A 69 -5.14 -4.69 -0.53
C ALA A 69 -5.47 -3.26 -0.08
N VAL A 70 -4.63 -2.66 0.77
CA VAL A 70 -4.77 -1.25 1.21
C VAL A 70 -4.64 -0.28 0.03
N THR A 71 -3.76 -0.56 -0.91
CA THR A 71 -3.60 0.24 -2.15
C THR A 71 -4.86 0.22 -2.99
N ASN A 72 -5.53 -0.92 -3.09
CA ASN A 72 -6.78 -1.00 -3.84
C ASN A 72 -7.95 -0.29 -3.12
N GLU A 73 -7.99 -0.31 -1.79
CA GLU A 73 -8.92 0.51 -1.00
C GLU A 73 -8.70 2.01 -1.23
N ALA A 74 -7.44 2.45 -1.15
CA ALA A 74 -7.06 3.84 -1.39
C ALA A 74 -7.34 4.27 -2.84
N LEU A 75 -7.11 3.40 -3.82
CA LEU A 75 -7.42 3.65 -5.23
C LEU A 75 -8.93 3.85 -5.44
N GLN A 76 -9.75 3.03 -4.80
CA GLN A 76 -11.20 3.17 -4.86
C GLN A 76 -11.65 4.51 -4.27
N LEU A 77 -11.10 4.90 -3.13
CA LEU A 77 -11.35 6.21 -2.53
C LEU A 77 -10.92 7.37 -3.44
N ALA A 78 -9.76 7.24 -4.11
CA ALA A 78 -9.30 8.23 -5.08
C ALA A 78 -10.26 8.37 -6.27
N ARG A 79 -10.82 7.25 -6.77
CA ARG A 79 -11.82 7.25 -7.86
C ARG A 79 -13.10 7.95 -7.44
N GLU A 80 -13.65 7.59 -6.29
CA GLU A 80 -14.88 8.18 -5.73
C GLU A 80 -14.72 9.68 -5.48
N GLY A 81 -13.58 10.09 -4.93
CA GLY A 81 -13.29 11.49 -4.59
C GLY A 81 -12.74 12.34 -5.73
N MET A 82 -12.48 11.78 -6.92
CA MET A 82 -11.66 12.41 -7.95
C MET A 82 -12.12 13.83 -8.34
N ALA A 83 -13.44 14.04 -8.45
CA ALA A 83 -14.03 15.33 -8.82
C ALA A 83 -13.70 16.44 -7.80
N ALA A 84 -13.65 16.11 -6.51
CA ALA A 84 -13.33 17.06 -5.45
C ALA A 84 -11.82 17.16 -5.18
N LEU A 85 -11.09 16.05 -5.28
CA LEU A 85 -9.67 15.98 -4.94
C LEU A 85 -8.78 16.59 -6.03
N ARG A 86 -9.09 16.36 -7.31
CA ARG A 86 -8.26 16.85 -8.42
C ARG A 86 -8.09 18.38 -8.42
N PRO A 87 -9.14 19.21 -8.24
CA PRO A 87 -8.96 20.65 -8.13
C PRO A 87 -8.07 21.06 -6.95
N LEU A 88 -8.16 20.37 -5.82
CA LEU A 88 -7.31 20.64 -4.65
C LEU A 88 -5.85 20.29 -4.94
N ALA A 89 -5.59 19.11 -5.50
CA ALA A 89 -4.25 18.70 -5.88
C ALA A 89 -3.62 19.69 -6.88
N LEU A 90 -4.38 20.12 -7.89
CA LEU A 90 -3.94 21.15 -8.85
C LEU A 90 -3.63 22.48 -8.17
N HIS A 91 -4.47 22.92 -7.22
CA HIS A 91 -4.24 24.13 -6.45
C HIS A 91 -2.93 24.08 -5.65
N ALA A 92 -2.58 22.90 -5.13
CA ALA A 92 -1.30 22.65 -4.46
C ALA A 92 -0.11 22.44 -5.41
N GLY A 93 -0.29 22.55 -6.73
CA GLY A 93 0.78 22.41 -7.72
C GLY A 93 1.08 20.97 -8.15
N ALA A 94 0.14 20.03 -8.00
CA ALA A 94 0.30 18.68 -8.55
C ALA A 94 0.55 18.73 -10.06
N SER A 95 1.57 18.00 -10.53
CA SER A 95 1.96 18.01 -11.93
C SER A 95 0.91 17.33 -12.82
N GLY A 96 0.82 17.76 -14.08
CA GLY A 96 -0.02 17.10 -15.08
C GLY A 96 0.37 15.63 -15.30
N GLU A 97 1.66 15.31 -15.16
CA GLU A 97 2.17 13.93 -15.25
C GLU A 97 1.64 13.04 -14.12
N LEU A 98 1.69 13.51 -12.87
CA LEU A 98 1.14 12.78 -11.72
C LEU A 98 -0.33 12.45 -11.94
N LEU A 99 -1.12 13.44 -12.35
CA LEU A 99 -2.55 13.26 -12.60
C LEU A 99 -2.83 12.33 -13.78
N ALA A 100 -2.01 12.38 -14.84
CA ALA A 100 -2.14 11.47 -15.98
C ALA A 100 -1.83 10.02 -15.59
N ARG A 101 -0.76 9.79 -14.81
CA ARG A 101 -0.38 8.45 -14.31
C ARG A 101 -1.42 7.90 -13.35
N LEU A 102 -1.91 8.73 -12.41
CA LEU A 102 -3.02 8.36 -11.54
C LEU A 102 -4.29 8.04 -12.35
N GLY A 103 -4.58 8.81 -13.40
CA GLY A 103 -5.70 8.54 -14.31
C GLY A 103 -5.61 7.15 -14.97
N LYS A 104 -4.42 6.73 -15.40
CA LYS A 104 -4.17 5.37 -15.92
C LYS A 104 -4.43 4.30 -14.84
N LEU A 105 -3.96 4.53 -13.62
CA LEU A 105 -4.18 3.63 -12.48
C LEU A 105 -5.68 3.51 -12.15
N CYS A 106 -6.38 4.64 -12.05
CA CYS A 106 -7.83 4.68 -11.87
C CYS A 106 -8.58 3.97 -12.99
N ALA A 107 -8.13 4.06 -14.24
CA ALA A 107 -8.74 3.37 -15.37
C ALA A 107 -8.39 1.87 -15.48
N GLY A 108 -7.61 1.32 -14.54
CA GLY A 108 -7.20 -0.10 -14.59
C GLY A 108 -6.14 -0.39 -15.65
N LYS A 109 -5.47 0.64 -16.18
CA LYS A 109 -4.46 0.54 -17.24
C LYS A 109 -3.02 0.56 -16.70
N HIS A 110 -2.87 0.42 -15.39
CA HIS A 110 -1.57 0.39 -14.74
C HIS A 110 -1.12 -1.08 -14.57
N PRO A 111 0.17 -1.42 -14.69
CA PRO A 111 0.63 -2.80 -14.55
C PRO A 111 0.23 -3.47 -13.22
N ALA A 112 0.10 -2.69 -12.14
CA ALA A 112 -0.35 -3.20 -10.84
C ALA A 112 -1.84 -3.58 -10.77
N SER A 113 -2.67 -3.17 -11.74
CA SER A 113 -4.14 -3.23 -11.61
C SER A 113 -4.68 -4.64 -11.36
N ASP A 114 -4.11 -5.65 -12.04
CA ASP A 114 -4.54 -7.04 -11.87
C ASP A 114 -4.22 -7.57 -10.47
N VAL A 115 -2.99 -7.32 -10.00
CA VAL A 115 -2.53 -7.70 -8.66
C VAL A 115 -3.38 -7.05 -7.57
N LEU A 116 -3.65 -5.75 -7.70
CA LEU A 116 -4.48 -5.00 -6.74
C LEU A 116 -5.91 -5.58 -6.65
N SER A 117 -6.49 -5.92 -7.79
CA SER A 117 -7.81 -6.54 -7.89
C SER A 117 -7.85 -7.93 -7.23
N ARG A 118 -6.83 -8.75 -7.47
CA ARG A 118 -6.70 -10.09 -6.87
C ARG A 118 -6.49 -10.02 -5.35
N ALA A 119 -5.65 -9.11 -4.87
CA ALA A 119 -5.32 -9.03 -3.44
C ALA A 119 -6.53 -8.66 -2.56
N ARG A 120 -7.24 -7.58 -2.86
CA ARG A 120 -8.33 -7.04 -2.00
C ARG A 120 -9.47 -8.02 -1.76
N ASN A 121 -9.99 -8.62 -2.83
CA ASN A 121 -11.28 -9.34 -2.77
C ASN A 121 -11.15 -10.85 -2.53
N LYS A 122 -9.92 -11.36 -2.40
CA LYS A 122 -9.70 -12.81 -2.36
C LYS A 122 -8.76 -13.22 -1.23
N VAL A 123 -7.56 -12.65 -1.17
CA VAL A 123 -6.50 -13.23 -0.31
C VAL A 123 -5.92 -12.29 0.74
N GLY A 124 -6.14 -10.97 0.63
CA GLY A 124 -5.57 -10.01 1.59
C GLY A 124 -6.29 -9.88 2.92
N PHE A 125 -7.62 -10.07 2.94
CA PHE A 125 -8.41 -9.99 4.16
C PHE A 125 -9.36 -11.17 4.39
N HIS A 126 -9.55 -12.02 3.39
CA HIS A 126 -10.63 -13.02 3.38
C HIS A 126 -10.16 -14.46 3.25
N TRP A 127 -8.91 -14.71 2.82
CA TRP A 127 -8.37 -16.05 2.56
C TRP A 127 -9.37 -16.96 1.83
N ASP A 128 -9.95 -16.43 0.74
CA ASP A 128 -11.08 -17.02 0.02
C ASP A 128 -10.86 -18.50 -0.29
N GLU A 129 -11.77 -19.33 0.21
CA GLU A 129 -11.64 -20.78 0.17
C GLU A 129 -11.52 -21.30 -1.26
N GLN A 130 -12.26 -20.75 -2.22
CA GLN A 130 -12.25 -21.23 -3.59
C GLN A 130 -10.93 -20.90 -4.30
N VAL A 131 -10.39 -19.71 -4.03
CA VAL A 131 -9.10 -19.26 -4.58
C VAL A 131 -7.96 -20.06 -3.98
N VAL A 132 -7.98 -20.29 -2.66
CA VAL A 132 -7.00 -21.13 -1.95
C VAL A 132 -7.08 -22.56 -2.44
N ARG A 133 -8.29 -23.15 -2.54
CA ARG A 133 -8.51 -24.52 -3.02
C ARG A 133 -7.98 -24.72 -4.43
N ARG A 134 -8.18 -23.75 -5.33
CA ARG A 134 -7.64 -23.82 -6.70
C ARG A 134 -6.12 -23.84 -6.69
N SER A 135 -5.50 -22.94 -5.94
CA SER A 135 -4.03 -22.84 -5.88
C SER A 135 -3.39 -24.04 -5.18
N LEU A 136 -4.02 -24.55 -4.11
CA LEU A 136 -3.54 -25.72 -3.37
C LEU A 136 -3.50 -26.99 -4.23
N ARG A 137 -4.43 -27.14 -5.19
CA ARG A 137 -4.47 -28.31 -6.08
C ARG A 137 -3.21 -28.47 -6.93
N GLU A 138 -2.56 -27.39 -7.33
CA GLU A 138 -1.33 -27.45 -8.14
C GLU A 138 -0.18 -28.12 -7.38
N TYR A 139 -0.13 -27.98 -6.06
CA TYR A 139 0.89 -28.61 -5.21
C TYR A 139 0.64 -30.11 -4.96
N GLY A 140 -0.53 -30.65 -5.34
CA GLY A 140 -0.85 -32.07 -5.19
C GLY A 140 -0.01 -33.00 -6.06
N ARG A 141 0.69 -32.46 -7.07
CA ARG A 141 1.60 -33.21 -7.96
C ARG A 141 3.01 -33.36 -7.39
N ASN A 142 3.33 -32.66 -6.30
CA ASN A 142 4.68 -32.64 -5.75
C ASN A 142 5.02 -33.94 -5.01
N LYS A 143 6.23 -34.48 -5.24
CA LYS A 143 6.73 -35.67 -4.53
C LYS A 143 6.91 -35.46 -3.03
N LYS A 144 7.12 -34.21 -2.60
CA LYS A 144 7.31 -33.79 -1.20
C LYS A 144 6.69 -32.40 -1.00
N ILE A 145 6.14 -32.16 0.19
CA ILE A 145 5.55 -30.89 0.59
C ILE A 145 6.12 -30.49 1.96
N VAL A 146 6.61 -29.26 2.08
CA VAL A 146 7.02 -28.66 3.36
C VAL A 146 5.85 -27.84 3.89
N TRP A 147 5.23 -28.32 4.96
CA TRP A 147 4.08 -27.64 5.59
C TRP A 147 4.51 -26.50 6.50
N LEU A 148 5.56 -26.75 7.28
CA LEU A 148 6.09 -25.85 8.28
C LEU A 148 7.61 -25.96 8.31
N GLU A 149 8.27 -24.82 8.40
CA GLU A 149 9.69 -24.69 8.70
C GLU A 149 9.88 -23.63 9.79
N SER A 150 11.08 -23.49 10.34
CA SER A 150 11.35 -22.47 11.35
C SER A 150 12.69 -21.81 11.13
N ASP A 151 12.83 -20.59 11.64
CA ASP A 151 14.14 -19.98 11.79
C ASP A 151 14.92 -20.60 12.96
N ALA A 152 16.14 -20.11 13.20
CA ALA A 152 17.00 -20.55 14.30
C ALA A 152 16.40 -20.33 15.70
N GLY A 153 15.39 -19.45 15.83
CA GLY A 153 14.65 -19.18 17.05
C GLY A 153 13.37 -20.01 17.19
N PHE A 154 13.17 -21.03 16.35
CA PHE A 154 11.95 -21.84 16.27
C PHE A 154 10.68 -21.03 16.02
N GLN A 155 10.77 -19.86 15.38
CA GLN A 155 9.58 -19.14 14.92
C GLN A 155 9.00 -19.86 13.71
N PRO A 156 7.75 -20.35 13.77
CA PRO A 156 7.17 -21.14 12.69
C PRO A 156 6.90 -20.27 11.45
N VAL A 157 7.17 -20.87 10.30
CA VAL A 157 6.84 -20.37 8.97
C VAL A 157 5.98 -21.44 8.30
N HIS A 158 4.72 -21.10 8.02
CA HIS A 158 3.77 -21.96 7.33
C HIS A 158 4.10 -22.02 5.83
N ARG A 159 5.16 -22.76 5.48
CA ARG A 159 5.78 -22.75 4.15
C ARG A 159 4.81 -23.01 3.01
N LEU A 160 3.97 -24.05 3.10
CA LEU A 160 2.95 -24.32 2.07
C LEU A 160 1.95 -23.17 1.92
N ALA A 161 1.53 -22.54 3.01
CA ALA A 161 0.57 -21.44 2.95
C ALA A 161 1.15 -20.21 2.22
N VAL A 162 2.45 -19.93 2.43
CA VAL A 162 3.17 -18.86 1.71
C VAL A 162 3.20 -19.16 0.21
N GLU A 163 3.53 -20.38 -0.17
CA GLU A 163 3.59 -20.81 -1.58
C GLU A 163 2.21 -20.76 -2.25
N VAL A 164 1.17 -21.28 -1.59
CA VAL A 164 -0.22 -21.22 -2.07
C VAL A 164 -0.70 -19.77 -2.21
N LEU A 165 -0.31 -18.88 -1.30
CA LEU A 165 -0.62 -17.46 -1.38
C LEU A 165 0.08 -16.79 -2.56
N ALA A 166 1.36 -17.10 -2.79
CA ALA A 166 2.11 -16.59 -3.93
C ALA A 166 1.45 -17.02 -5.25
N HIS A 167 1.12 -18.30 -5.38
CA HIS A 167 0.41 -18.82 -6.55
C HIS A 167 -0.98 -18.18 -6.73
N ALA A 168 -1.72 -17.94 -5.65
CA ALA A 168 -3.03 -17.29 -5.73
C ALA A 168 -2.96 -15.85 -6.28
N LEU A 169 -1.85 -15.15 -6.03
CA LEU A 169 -1.58 -13.80 -6.54
C LEU A 169 -1.02 -13.82 -7.97
N PHE A 170 -0.27 -14.86 -8.30
CA PHE A 170 0.46 -15.03 -9.55
C PHE A 170 0.22 -16.44 -10.14
N PRO A 171 -1.01 -16.77 -10.57
CA PRO A 171 -1.29 -18.09 -11.10
C PRO A 171 -0.49 -18.39 -12.38
N GLU A 172 -0.10 -17.34 -13.12
CA GLU A 172 0.77 -17.41 -14.29
C GLU A 172 2.21 -17.89 -14.00
N SER A 173 2.69 -17.81 -12.76
CA SER A 173 3.99 -18.38 -12.38
C SER A 173 3.91 -19.87 -12.02
N GLY A 174 2.74 -20.49 -12.19
CA GLY A 174 2.39 -21.82 -11.70
C GLY A 174 2.61 -22.99 -12.66
N ASP A 175 3.11 -22.79 -13.88
CA ASP A 175 3.54 -23.94 -14.68
C ASP A 175 4.73 -24.60 -13.96
N ALA A 176 4.51 -25.85 -13.53
CA ALA A 176 5.28 -26.57 -12.51
C ALA A 176 6.74 -26.95 -12.86
N VAL A 177 7.39 -26.16 -13.72
CA VAL A 177 8.84 -26.20 -14.03
C VAL A 177 9.40 -24.77 -14.13
N ALA A 178 8.77 -23.77 -13.49
CA ALA A 178 9.34 -22.43 -13.40
C ALA A 178 10.60 -22.47 -12.50
N ASP A 179 11.72 -22.05 -13.06
CA ASP A 179 12.96 -21.75 -12.35
C ASP A 179 12.64 -20.94 -11.08
N PRO A 180 13.09 -21.34 -9.88
CA PRO A 180 12.88 -20.58 -8.64
C PRO A 180 13.26 -19.10 -8.77
N ASP A 181 14.25 -18.80 -9.63
CA ASP A 181 14.65 -17.42 -9.91
C ASP A 181 13.60 -16.67 -10.75
N GLU A 182 12.84 -17.35 -11.60
CA GLU A 182 11.76 -16.76 -12.41
C GLU A 182 10.55 -16.36 -11.56
N ALA A 183 10.10 -17.24 -10.67
CA ALA A 183 9.02 -16.94 -9.72
C ALA A 183 9.42 -15.78 -8.78
N GLN A 184 10.67 -15.76 -8.33
CA GLN A 184 11.21 -14.68 -7.53
C GLN A 184 11.28 -13.35 -8.31
N ARG A 185 11.70 -13.37 -9.58
CA ARG A 185 11.70 -12.19 -10.46
C ARG A 185 10.29 -11.63 -10.66
N ALA A 186 9.31 -12.49 -10.91
CA ALA A 186 7.91 -12.08 -11.07
C ALA A 186 7.35 -11.42 -9.81
N LEU A 187 7.63 -11.98 -8.63
CA LEU A 187 7.25 -11.38 -7.34
C LEU A 187 7.89 -10.00 -7.15
N VAL A 188 9.19 -9.86 -7.39
CA VAL A 188 9.90 -8.57 -7.27
C VAL A 188 9.33 -7.53 -8.22
N GLN A 189 9.01 -7.92 -9.45
CA GLN A 189 8.39 -7.03 -10.44
C GLN A 189 7.01 -6.57 -9.97
N ALA A 190 6.15 -7.48 -9.49
CA ALA A 190 4.84 -7.14 -8.98
C ALA A 190 4.89 -6.23 -7.74
N MET A 191 5.83 -6.49 -6.83
CA MET A 191 6.12 -5.60 -5.69
C MET A 191 6.48 -4.20 -6.14
N SER A 192 7.36 -4.07 -7.13
CA SER A 192 7.74 -2.77 -7.70
C SER A 192 6.54 -2.02 -8.30
N GLN A 193 5.67 -2.73 -9.02
CA GLN A 193 4.47 -2.13 -9.61
C GLN A 193 3.46 -1.66 -8.55
N VAL A 194 3.24 -2.45 -7.49
CA VAL A 194 2.36 -2.04 -6.37
C VAL A 194 2.97 -0.86 -5.62
N HIS A 195 4.27 -0.84 -5.39
CA HIS A 195 4.96 0.32 -4.82
C HIS A 195 4.78 1.57 -5.69
N ASP A 196 4.90 1.48 -7.01
CA ASP A 196 4.66 2.64 -7.88
C ASP A 196 3.21 3.15 -7.76
N ALA A 197 2.23 2.24 -7.71
CA ALA A 197 0.83 2.59 -7.49
C ALA A 197 0.60 3.26 -6.12
N MET A 198 1.20 2.72 -5.05
CA MET A 198 1.14 3.31 -3.70
C MET A 198 1.69 4.74 -3.72
N ARG A 199 2.87 4.93 -4.31
CA ARG A 199 3.52 6.24 -4.39
C ARG A 199 2.64 7.25 -5.11
N LEU A 200 2.08 6.90 -6.26
CA LEU A 200 1.18 7.78 -7.02
C LEU A 200 -0.03 8.23 -6.19
N ILE A 201 -0.64 7.31 -5.44
CA ILE A 201 -1.79 7.61 -4.58
C ILE A 201 -1.37 8.48 -3.39
N ILE A 202 -0.25 8.16 -2.72
CA ILE A 202 0.29 8.96 -1.61
C ILE A 202 0.56 10.38 -2.08
N GLU A 203 1.29 10.57 -3.19
CA GLU A 203 1.62 11.89 -3.73
C GLU A 203 0.35 12.69 -4.07
N PHE A 204 -0.65 12.05 -4.68
CA PHE A 204 -1.93 12.68 -4.98
C PHE A 204 -2.73 13.07 -3.72
N PHE A 205 -2.79 12.19 -2.72
CA PHE A 205 -3.48 12.47 -1.46
C PHE A 205 -2.79 13.59 -0.68
N ILE A 206 -1.46 13.57 -0.62
CA ILE A 206 -0.67 14.65 -0.02
C ILE A 206 -1.00 15.97 -0.72
N ALA A 207 -0.91 16.04 -2.05
CA ALA A 207 -1.23 17.26 -2.80
C ALA A 207 -2.67 17.73 -2.54
N SER A 208 -3.63 16.80 -2.50
CA SER A 208 -5.04 17.12 -2.23
C SER A 208 -5.24 17.68 -0.82
N VAL A 209 -4.58 17.11 0.19
CA VAL A 209 -4.62 17.62 1.58
C VAL A 209 -3.98 19.00 1.65
N TYR A 210 -2.82 19.22 1.02
CA TYR A 210 -2.19 20.54 0.96
C TYR A 210 -3.08 21.58 0.28
N GLY A 211 -3.74 21.21 -0.82
CA GLY A 211 -4.66 22.09 -1.53
C GLY A 211 -5.87 22.44 -0.68
N TYR A 212 -6.37 21.49 0.11
CA TYR A 212 -7.41 21.77 1.11
C TYR A 212 -6.91 22.72 2.20
N MET A 213 -5.71 22.51 2.76
CA MET A 213 -5.12 23.40 3.76
C MET A 213 -4.98 24.83 3.24
N GLN A 214 -4.54 25.01 2.00
CA GLN A 214 -4.46 26.31 1.34
C GLN A 214 -5.84 26.94 1.17
N ARG A 215 -6.83 26.18 0.67
CA ARG A 215 -8.20 26.65 0.46
C ARG A 215 -8.87 27.15 1.74
N ILE A 216 -8.58 26.52 2.87
CA ILE A 216 -9.14 26.91 4.18
C ILE A 216 -8.30 27.96 4.92
N ASN A 217 -7.20 28.44 4.29
CA ASN A 217 -6.21 29.34 4.89
C ASN A 217 -5.65 28.81 6.22
N ALA A 218 -5.34 27.51 6.28
CA ALA A 218 -4.69 26.92 7.44
C ALA A 218 -3.29 27.53 7.64
N ILE A 219 -2.93 27.80 8.88
CA ILE A 219 -1.65 28.39 9.26
C ILE A 219 -0.62 27.27 9.34
N ARG A 220 0.49 27.39 8.59
CA ARG A 220 1.64 26.50 8.72
C ARG A 220 2.49 26.91 9.91
N ARG A 221 2.87 25.94 10.75
CA ARG A 221 3.74 26.11 11.91
C ARG A 221 4.96 25.20 11.78
N GLU A 222 6.06 25.61 12.42
CA GLU A 222 7.28 24.82 12.54
C GLU A 222 7.49 24.40 13.99
N GLY A 223 7.97 23.17 14.18
CA GLY A 223 8.35 22.67 15.49
C GLY A 223 9.66 23.26 15.99
N PRO A 224 9.96 23.11 17.29
CA PRO A 224 11.24 23.54 17.83
C PRO A 224 12.38 22.82 17.11
N LYS A 225 13.34 23.59 16.58
CA LYS A 225 14.56 23.03 15.97
C LYS A 225 15.28 22.21 17.04
N ALA A 226 15.54 20.93 16.76
CA ALA A 226 16.37 20.11 17.62
C ALA A 226 17.69 20.87 17.87
N ALA A 227 17.97 21.18 19.15
CA ALA A 227 19.23 21.80 19.51
C ALA A 227 20.35 20.92 18.95
N LYS A 228 21.20 21.48 18.08
CA LYS A 228 22.39 20.78 17.60
C LYS A 228 23.22 20.47 18.84
N GLY A 229 23.16 19.23 19.31
CA GLY A 229 24.05 18.75 20.35
C GLY A 229 25.47 18.98 19.88
N LYS A 230 26.21 19.84 20.58
CA LYS A 230 27.66 19.92 20.45
C LYS A 230 28.18 18.52 20.83
N ARG A 231 28.70 17.80 19.84
CA ARG A 231 29.59 16.67 20.09
C ARG A 231 30.90 17.19 20.67
#